data_AF-A0A0B3S3F4-F1
#
_entry.id   AF-A0A0B3S3F4-F1
#
_cell.length_a   1.000
_cell.length_b   1.000
_cell.length_c   1.000
_cell.angle_alpha   90.00
_cell.angle_beta   90.00
_cell.angle_gamma   90.00
#
_symmetry.space_group_name_H-M   'P 1'
#
loop_
_entity.id
_entity.type
_entity.pdbx_description
1 polymer ?
#
loop_
_entity_poly.entity_id
_entity_poly.type
_entity_poly.pdbx_seq_one_letter_code
_entity_poly.pdbx_strand_id
1 'polypeptide(L)'
;MRYIAAYLFLAAPAFADPPVIEAVEAQQSGESWRFSVTLSHPDAGWDHYADGWRVELPDGTVLGTRELLHPHVDEQPFTRSQSGIAVPEGTAQVMIRAKCSVDGWFAKAVPYSLP
;
A
#
# COMPACT_ATOMS: atom_id res chain seq x y z
N MET A 1 -5.59 6.62 -57.17
CA MET A 1 -5.67 5.62 -56.08
C MET A 1 -5.26 6.27 -54.76
N ARG A 2 -6.19 6.43 -53.81
CA ARG A 2 -5.91 6.90 -52.44
C ARG A 2 -5.51 5.68 -51.61
N TYR A 3 -4.27 5.64 -51.12
CA TYR A 3 -3.86 4.63 -50.13
C TYR A 3 -4.29 5.11 -48.75
N ILE A 4 -5.20 4.36 -48.11
CA ILE A 4 -5.50 4.51 -46.68
C ILE A 4 -4.47 3.66 -45.94
N ALA A 5 -3.53 4.30 -45.24
CA ALA A 5 -2.63 3.62 -44.32
C ALA A 5 -3.35 3.48 -42.97
N ALA A 6 -3.75 2.25 -42.62
CA ALA A 6 -4.27 1.93 -41.31
C ALA A 6 -3.10 1.78 -40.33
N TYR A 7 -2.92 2.74 -39.42
CA TYR A 7 -2.00 2.62 -38.29
C TYR A 7 -2.69 1.80 -37.18
N LEU A 8 -2.27 0.55 -37.01
CA LEU A 8 -2.54 -0.21 -35.79
C LEU A 8 -1.61 0.30 -34.69
N PHE A 9 -2.15 1.03 -33.71
CA PHE A 9 -1.47 1.30 -32.45
C PHE A 9 -1.52 0.03 -31.60
N LEU A 10 -0.38 -0.65 -31.44
CA LEU A 10 -0.21 -1.61 -30.36
C LEU A 10 -0.06 -0.82 -29.05
N ALA A 11 -1.11 -0.79 -28.23
CA ALA A 11 -1.00 -0.30 -26.85
C ALA A 11 -0.27 -1.37 -26.02
N ALA A 12 0.92 -1.05 -25.53
CA ALA A 12 1.56 -1.84 -24.48
C ALA A 12 0.76 -1.68 -23.18
N PRO A 13 0.62 -2.72 -22.35
CA PRO A 13 0.01 -2.57 -21.03
C PRO A 13 0.85 -1.59 -20.21
N ALA A 14 0.24 -0.48 -19.81
CA ALA A 14 0.82 0.37 -18.78
C ALA A 14 0.58 -0.33 -17.45
N PHE A 15 1.65 -0.86 -16.85
CA PHE A 15 1.62 -1.20 -15.43
C PHE A 15 1.55 0.12 -14.68
N ALA A 16 0.52 0.28 -13.86
CA ALA A 16 0.44 1.45 -13.01
C ALA A 16 1.52 1.36 -11.92
N ASP A 17 2.00 2.52 -11.46
CA ASP A 17 3.06 2.54 -10.45
C ASP A 17 2.54 1.94 -9.13
N PRO A 18 3.38 1.17 -8.42
CA PRO A 18 3.00 0.56 -7.14
C PRO A 18 2.65 1.62 -6.10
N PRO A 19 1.79 1.31 -5.10
CA PRO A 19 1.63 2.18 -3.94
C PRO A 19 2.97 2.30 -3.23
N VAL A 20 3.37 3.53 -2.95
CA VAL A 20 4.59 3.87 -2.23
C VAL A 20 4.23 4.15 -0.78
N ILE A 21 4.98 3.56 0.15
CA ILE A 21 4.90 3.89 1.57
C ILE A 21 5.86 5.06 1.82
N GLU A 22 5.30 6.25 2.00
CA GLU A 22 6.04 7.51 2.16
C GLU A 22 6.53 7.69 3.59
N ALA A 23 5.70 7.31 4.57
CA ALA A 23 6.01 7.43 5.99
C ALA A 23 5.27 6.39 6.81
N VAL A 24 5.88 6.02 7.94
CA VAL A 24 5.29 5.12 8.94
C VAL A 24 5.55 5.74 10.31
N GLU A 25 4.51 5.80 11.13
CA GLU A 25 4.60 6.14 12.54
C GLU A 25 3.94 5.03 13.35
N ALA A 26 4.53 4.68 14.49
CA ALA A 26 3.97 3.69 15.41
C ALA A 26 3.95 4.24 16.83
N GLN A 27 2.84 4.03 17.53
CA GLN A 27 2.64 4.41 18.92
C GLN A 27 2.11 3.22 19.70
N GLN A 28 2.76 2.88 20.81
CA GLN A 28 2.30 1.84 21.71
C GLN A 28 1.19 2.38 22.63
N SER A 29 0.12 1.60 22.79
CA SER A 29 -1.00 1.88 23.69
C SER A 29 -1.37 0.61 24.45
N GLY A 30 -0.89 0.52 25.70
CA GLY A 30 -0.97 -0.70 26.50
C GLY A 30 -0.22 -1.85 25.83
N GLU A 31 -0.91 -2.97 25.63
CA GLU A 31 -0.36 -4.18 24.99
C GLU A 31 -0.44 -4.15 23.45
N SER A 32 -1.02 -3.09 22.87
CA SER A 32 -1.25 -2.99 21.42
C SER A 32 -0.56 -1.77 20.82
N TRP A 33 -0.44 -1.77 19.50
CA TRP A 33 0.13 -0.67 18.73
C TRP A 33 -0.91 -0.03 17.83
N ARG A 34 -0.75 1.28 17.62
CA ARG A 34 -1.35 2.03 16.53
C ARG A 34 -0.27 2.37 15.52
N PHE A 35 -0.50 1.98 14.28
CA PHE A 35 0.33 2.37 13.13
C PHE A 35 -0.42 3.40 12.30
N SER A 36 0.28 4.44 11.87
CA SER A 36 -0.17 5.41 10.86
C SER A 36 0.76 5.29 9.67
N VAL A 37 0.21 4.99 8.50
CA VAL A 37 0.97 4.79 7.27
C VAL A 37 0.51 5.83 6.27
N THR A 38 1.48 6.58 5.73
CA THR A 38 1.28 7.52 4.63
C THR A 38 1.62 6.83 3.32
N LEU A 39 0.68 6.85 2.38
CA LEU A 39 0.82 6.23 1.07
C LEU A 39 0.69 7.27 -0.05
N SER A 40 1.37 7.01 -1.16
CA SER A 40 1.07 7.61 -2.46
C SER A 40 0.80 6.52 -3.50
N HIS A 41 -0.14 6.74 -4.39
CA HIS A 41 -0.44 5.83 -5.50
C HIS A 41 -1.13 6.58 -6.64
N PRO A 42 -0.85 6.27 -7.92
CA PRO A 42 -1.57 6.84 -9.05
C PRO A 42 -2.99 6.25 -9.15
N ASP A 43 -3.83 6.56 -8.17
CA ASP A 43 -5.24 6.17 -8.16
C ASP A 43 -5.94 6.74 -9.42
N ALA A 44 -6.63 5.87 -10.15
CA ALA A 44 -7.45 6.21 -11.33
C ALA A 44 -8.95 6.05 -11.05
N GLY A 45 -9.35 6.24 -9.79
CA GLY A 45 -10.71 6.01 -9.32
C GLY A 45 -10.95 4.56 -8.90
N TRP A 46 -12.21 4.12 -8.97
CA TRP A 46 -12.62 2.79 -8.49
C TRP A 46 -12.00 1.62 -9.26
N ASP A 47 -11.53 1.88 -10.47
CA ASP A 47 -10.91 0.87 -11.33
C ASP A 47 -9.48 0.52 -10.90
N HIS A 48 -8.79 1.43 -10.20
CA HIS A 48 -7.40 1.24 -9.80
C HIS A 48 -7.02 2.19 -8.67
N TYR A 49 -6.85 1.66 -7.46
CA TYR A 49 -6.48 2.45 -6.28
C TYR A 49 -5.76 1.61 -5.22
N ALA A 50 -5.01 2.28 -4.34
CA ALA A 50 -4.44 1.65 -3.16
C ALA A 50 -5.56 1.24 -2.18
N ASP A 51 -5.78 -0.06 -2.02
CA ASP A 51 -6.93 -0.60 -1.28
C ASP A 51 -6.55 -1.22 0.08
N GLY A 52 -5.27 -1.16 0.45
CA GLY A 52 -4.87 -1.54 1.80
C GLY A 52 -3.38 -1.51 2.07
N TRP A 53 -3.06 -1.73 3.34
CA TRP A 53 -1.71 -2.02 3.80
C TRP A 53 -1.79 -2.94 5.02
N ARG A 54 -0.68 -3.60 5.35
CA ARG A 54 -0.59 -4.47 6.52
C ARG A 54 0.74 -4.33 7.25
N VAL A 55 0.71 -4.67 8.53
CA VAL A 55 1.89 -4.88 9.37
C VAL A 55 2.15 -6.38 9.43
N GLU A 56 3.37 -6.80 9.12
CA GLU A 56 3.80 -8.19 9.19
C GLU A 56 5.17 -8.30 9.88
N LEU A 57 5.49 -9.47 10.43
CA LEU A 57 6.82 -9.80 10.89
C LEU A 57 7.77 -10.06 9.70
N PRO A 58 9.10 -10.04 9.89
CA PRO A 58 10.06 -10.34 8.84
C PRO A 58 9.89 -11.72 8.17
N ASP A 59 9.27 -12.67 8.85
CA ASP A 59 8.94 -14.01 8.32
C ASP A 59 7.64 -14.04 7.50
N GLY A 60 6.92 -12.92 7.39
CA GLY A 60 5.66 -12.78 6.67
C GLY A 60 4.40 -13.02 7.52
N THR A 61 4.53 -13.29 8.82
CA THR A 61 3.37 -13.41 9.73
C THR A 61 2.63 -12.08 9.82
N VAL A 62 1.35 -12.05 9.44
CA VAL A 62 0.54 -10.84 9.46
C VAL A 62 0.05 -10.53 10.86
N LEU A 63 0.33 -9.32 11.35
CA LEU A 63 -0.09 -8.82 12.67
C LEU A 63 -1.38 -8.00 12.60
N GLY A 64 -1.64 -7.35 11.47
CA GLY A 64 -2.85 -6.57 11.26
C GLY A 64 -2.92 -5.97 9.85
N THR A 65 -4.13 -5.77 9.36
CA THR A 65 -4.40 -5.22 8.03
C THR A 65 -5.30 -4.00 8.15
N ARG A 66 -4.99 -2.97 7.38
CA ARG A 66 -5.84 -1.82 7.13
C ARG A 66 -6.41 -1.91 5.72
N GLU A 67 -7.71 -2.14 5.62
CA GLU A 67 -8.44 -2.02 4.36
C GLU A 67 -8.81 -0.55 4.08
N LEU A 68 -8.75 -0.16 2.81
CA LEU A 68 -9.11 1.15 2.30
C LEU A 68 -10.24 0.96 1.29
N LEU A 69 -11.41 1.56 1.59
CA LEU A 69 -12.67 1.23 0.90
C LEU A 69 -13.05 2.21 -0.20
N HIS A 70 -12.18 3.17 -0.52
CA HIS A 70 -12.42 4.14 -1.57
C HIS A 70 -11.10 4.66 -2.17
N PRO A 71 -11.12 5.16 -3.42
CA PRO A 71 -9.99 5.85 -4.03
C PRO A 71 -9.66 7.17 -3.34
N HIS A 72 -8.41 7.61 -3.47
CA HIS A 72 -7.85 8.84 -2.92
C HIS A 72 -7.23 9.70 -4.04
N VAL A 73 -7.85 9.77 -5.22
CA VAL A 73 -7.29 10.48 -6.41
C VAL A 73 -6.84 11.91 -6.11
N ASP A 74 -7.65 12.66 -5.35
CA ASP A 74 -7.41 14.07 -5.01
C ASP A 74 -6.75 14.26 -3.62
N GLU A 75 -6.38 13.17 -2.94
CA GLU A 75 -5.79 13.16 -1.60
C GLU A 75 -4.48 12.39 -1.65
N GLN A 76 -3.45 12.94 -2.30
CA GLN A 76 -2.14 12.30 -2.42
C GLN A 76 -1.01 13.22 -1.93
N PRO A 77 -0.10 12.74 -1.07
CA PRO A 77 -0.21 11.48 -0.33
C PRO A 77 -1.29 11.55 0.76
N PHE A 78 -1.77 10.41 1.23
CA PHE A 78 -2.74 10.31 2.33
C PHE A 78 -2.26 9.39 3.44
N THR A 79 -2.69 9.66 4.66
CA THR A 79 -2.37 8.85 5.83
C THR A 79 -3.61 8.14 6.35
N ARG A 80 -3.49 6.85 6.64
CA ARG A 80 -4.52 6.09 7.38
C ARG A 80 -3.87 5.28 8.49
N SER A 81 -4.62 5.09 9.57
CA SER A 81 -4.12 4.39 10.76
C SER A 81 -4.88 3.11 11.03
N GLN A 82 -4.21 2.16 11.69
CA GLN A 82 -4.78 0.95 12.25
C GLN A 82 -4.31 0.78 13.69
N SER A 83 -5.28 0.63 14.60
CA SER A 83 -5.05 0.37 16.03
C SER A 83 -5.28 -1.09 16.37
N GLY A 84 -4.85 -1.50 17.57
CA GLY A 84 -5.09 -2.85 18.09
C GLY A 84 -4.14 -3.91 17.53
N ILE A 85 -3.01 -3.50 16.94
CA ILE A 85 -2.03 -4.43 16.38
C ILE A 85 -1.18 -4.98 17.53
N ALA A 86 -1.32 -6.28 17.81
CA ALA A 86 -0.49 -6.97 18.79
C ALA A 86 0.88 -7.27 18.15
N VAL A 87 1.93 -6.73 18.76
CA VAL A 87 3.31 -7.00 18.34
C VAL A 87 3.97 -7.84 19.43
N PRO A 88 4.54 -9.02 19.12
CA PRO A 88 5.22 -9.84 20.10
C PRO A 88 6.34 -9.07 20.83
N GLU A 89 6.46 -9.28 22.14
CA GLU A 89 7.51 -8.67 22.95
C GLU A 89 8.90 -9.00 22.40
N GLY A 90 9.81 -8.03 22.41
CA GLY A 90 11.16 -8.16 21.86
C GLY A 90 11.26 -8.01 20.33
N THR A 91 10.15 -7.78 19.63
CA THR A 91 10.19 -7.41 18.20
C THR A 91 10.79 -6.01 18.06
N ALA A 92 11.93 -5.90 17.36
CA ALA A 92 12.57 -4.60 17.11
C ALA A 92 12.12 -3.96 15.78
N GLN A 93 11.66 -4.78 14.83
CA GLN A 93 11.31 -4.34 13.49
C GLN A 93 10.09 -5.10 12.97
N VAL A 94 9.22 -4.37 12.30
CA VAL A 94 8.10 -4.90 11.52
C VAL A 94 8.26 -4.51 10.05
N MET A 95 7.48 -5.13 9.19
CA MET A 95 7.40 -4.83 7.77
C MET A 95 6.04 -4.24 7.45
N ILE A 96 6.02 -3.16 6.67
CA ILE A 96 4.79 -2.56 6.13
C ILE A 96 4.67 -2.92 4.67
N ARG A 97 3.55 -3.54 4.27
CA ARG A 97 3.30 -3.95 2.89
C ARG A 97 2.03 -3.29 2.38
N ALA A 98 2.12 -2.63 1.22
CA ALA A 98 0.99 -2.02 0.57
C ALA A 98 0.28 -2.97 -0.41
N LYS A 99 -0.96 -2.63 -0.74
CA LYS A 99 -1.84 -3.36 -1.65
C LYS A 99 -2.51 -2.41 -2.63
N CYS A 100 -2.64 -2.84 -3.88
CA CYS A 100 -3.51 -2.24 -4.87
C CYS A 100 -4.73 -3.15 -5.11
N SER A 101 -5.87 -2.55 -5.46
CA SER A 101 -7.09 -3.25 -5.86
C SER A 101 -6.91 -4.16 -7.08
N VAL A 102 -6.03 -3.79 -8.02
CA VAL A 102 -5.77 -4.57 -9.25
C VAL A 102 -4.57 -5.50 -9.09
N ASP A 103 -3.41 -4.96 -8.70
CA ASP A 103 -2.15 -5.73 -8.64
C ASP A 103 -1.98 -6.53 -7.34
N GLY A 104 -2.88 -6.35 -6.37
CA GLY A 104 -2.83 -7.05 -5.09
C GLY A 104 -1.68 -6.59 -4.20
N TRP A 105 -1.13 -7.52 -3.42
CA TRP A 105 -0.07 -7.23 -2.46
C TRP A 105 1.28 -7.10 -3.15
N PHE A 106 1.97 -6.00 -2.90
CA PHE A 106 3.27 -5.78 -3.53
C PHE A 106 4.35 -6.65 -2.90
N ALA A 107 5.28 -7.14 -3.72
CA ALA A 107 6.33 -8.06 -3.28
C ALA A 107 7.27 -7.40 -2.25
N LYS A 108 7.56 -6.11 -2.44
CA LYS A 108 8.43 -5.33 -1.56
C LYS A 108 7.63 -4.79 -0.37
N ALA A 109 8.09 -5.12 0.83
CA ALA A 109 7.66 -4.47 2.06
C ALA A 109 8.74 -3.47 2.52
N VAL A 110 8.32 -2.44 3.27
CA VAL A 110 9.20 -1.43 3.87
C VAL A 110 9.48 -1.81 5.32
N PRO A 111 10.74 -2.01 5.73
CA PRO A 111 11.08 -2.26 7.12
C PRO A 111 10.86 -1.00 7.96
N TYR A 112 10.31 -1.18 9.16
CA TYR A 112 10.11 -0.12 10.14
C TYR A 112 10.60 -0.56 11.51
N SER A 113 11.60 0.15 12.04
CA SER A 113 12.08 -0.07 13.40
C SER A 113 11.10 0.53 14.39
N LEU A 114 10.66 -0.27 15.36
CA LEU A 114 9.78 0.20 16.42
C LEU A 114 10.55 1.18 17.34
N PRO A 115 9.89 2.24 17.83
CA PRO A 115 10.48 3.21 18.74
C PRO A 115 10.82 2.62 20.11
#